data_AF-A0A6G2PZ87-F1
#
_entry.id   AF-A0A6G2PZ87-F1
#
_cell.length_a   1.000
_cell.length_b   1.000
_cell.length_c   1.000
_cell.angle_alpha   90.00
_cell.angle_beta   90.00
_cell.angle_gamma   90.00
#
_symmetry.space_group_name_H-M   'P 1'
#
loop_
_entity.id
_entity.type
_entity.pdbx_description
1 polymer ?
#
loop_
_entity_poly.entity_id
_entity_poly.type
_entity_poly.pdbx_seq_one_letter_code
_entity_poly.pdbx_strand_id
1 'polypeptide(L)'
;MRSSTRGDEELPALADTVRACVAEEFGVAVEHVLLVRPGTVRRTTSGKLRRTAMRQLFLSGRIKPLHAATSGRVVAAGQLGLP
;
A
#
# COMPACT_ATOMS: atom_id res chain seq x y z
N MET A 1 12.69 -2.72 -22.90
CA MET A 1 12.22 -1.43 -22.37
C MET A 1 10.74 -1.57 -22.08
N ARG A 2 10.35 -1.92 -20.84
CA ARG A 2 8.94 -2.18 -20.51
C ARG A 2 8.26 -0.86 -20.13
N SER A 3 7.17 -0.58 -20.83
CA SER A 3 6.26 0.56 -20.73
C SER A 3 5.85 0.84 -19.28
N SER A 4 6.47 1.85 -18.67
CA SER A 4 6.15 2.31 -17.32
C SER A 4 4.77 2.96 -17.22
N THR A 5 4.18 3.40 -18.33
CA THR A 5 2.93 4.19 -18.31
C THR A 5 1.67 3.35 -18.08
N ARG A 6 1.55 2.17 -18.70
CA ARG A 6 0.34 1.33 -18.58
C ARG A 6 0.14 0.78 -17.16
N GLY A 7 1.25 0.46 -16.47
CA GLY A 7 1.20 -0.11 -15.13
C GLY A 7 0.64 0.86 -14.10
N ASP A 8 0.92 2.17 -14.26
CA ASP A 8 0.53 3.20 -13.28
C ASP A 8 -0.97 3.55 -13.38
N GLU A 9 -1.54 3.54 -14.58
CA GLU A 9 -2.99 3.76 -14.81
C GLU A 9 -3.86 2.61 -14.30
N GLU A 10 -3.30 1.40 -14.18
CA GLU A 10 -4.00 0.22 -13.67
C GLU A 10 -3.99 0.13 -12.12
N LEU A 11 -3.09 0.85 -11.45
CA LEU A 11 -2.96 0.80 -9.98
C LEU A 11 -4.23 1.24 -9.22
N PRO A 12 -4.94 2.33 -9.61
CA PRO A 12 -6.18 2.72 -8.94
C PRO A 12 -7.25 1.63 -9.05
N ALA A 13 -7.48 1.11 -10.26
CA ALA A 13 -8.47 0.06 -10.50
C ALA A 13 -8.14 -1.24 -9.74
N LEU A 14 -6.85 -1.57 -9.62
CA LEU A 14 -6.39 -2.70 -8.82
C LEU A 14 -6.66 -2.46 -7.32
N ALA A 15 -6.43 -1.25 -6.80
CA ALA A 15 -6.71 -0.93 -5.41
C ALA A 15 -8.21 -1.04 -5.09
N ASP A 16 -9.08 -0.57 -5.99
CA ASP A 16 -10.52 -0.69 -5.85
C ASP A 16 -10.99 -2.14 -5.89
N THR A 17 -10.46 -2.93 -6.82
CA THR A 17 -10.74 -4.38 -6.88
C THR A 17 -10.38 -5.07 -5.56
N VAL A 18 -9.20 -4.79 -5.00
CA VAL A 18 -8.78 -5.37 -3.71
C VAL A 18 -9.73 -4.98 -2.58
N ARG A 19 -10.17 -3.72 -2.52
CA ARG A 19 -11.11 -3.24 -1.49
C ARG A 19 -12.46 -3.95 -1.62
N ALA A 20 -12.99 -4.05 -2.84
CA ALA A 20 -14.26 -4.71 -3.12
C ALA A 20 -14.21 -6.19 -2.72
N CYS A 21 -13.19 -6.94 -3.15
CA CYS A 21 -13.05 -8.35 -2.80
C CYS A 21 -12.98 -8.57 -1.29
N VAL A 22 -12.21 -7.76 -0.55
CA VAL A 22 -12.12 -7.91 0.92
C VAL A 22 -13.45 -7.57 1.59
N ALA A 23 -14.15 -6.53 1.13
CA ALA A 23 -15.44 -6.16 1.68
C ALA A 23 -16.51 -7.24 1.41
N GLU A 24 -16.53 -7.80 0.21
CA GLU A 24 -17.46 -8.86 -0.19
C GLU A 24 -17.20 -10.18 0.55
N GLU A 25 -15.93 -10.57 0.69
CA GLU A 25 -15.57 -11.86 1.29
C GLU A 25 -15.63 -11.84 2.83
N PHE A 26 -15.24 -10.72 3.45
CA PHE A 26 -15.07 -10.63 4.90
C PHE A 26 -16.03 -9.65 5.59
N GLY A 27 -16.84 -8.91 4.84
CA GLY A 27 -17.78 -7.91 5.40
C GLY A 27 -17.10 -6.71 6.06
N VAL A 28 -15.82 -6.47 5.76
CA VAL A 28 -15.03 -5.39 6.37
C VAL A 28 -14.52 -4.43 5.29
N ALA A 29 -14.81 -3.14 5.47
CA ALA A 29 -14.30 -2.09 4.60
C ALA A 29 -12.78 -1.89 4.80
N VAL A 30 -12.04 -1.78 3.69
CA VAL A 30 -10.58 -1.54 3.70
C VAL A 30 -10.31 -0.05 3.52
N GLU A 31 -9.88 0.60 4.60
CA GLU A 31 -9.58 2.04 4.62
C GLU A 31 -8.33 2.42 3.83
N HIS A 32 -7.33 1.54 3.78
CA HIS A 32 -6.01 1.83 3.22
C HIS A 32 -5.49 0.68 2.34
N VAL A 33 -5.15 0.99 1.09
CA VAL A 33 -4.44 0.08 0.18
C VAL A 33 -3.22 0.80 -0.38
N LEU A 34 -2.04 0.24 -0.13
CA LEU A 34 -0.77 0.72 -0.67
C LEU A 34 -0.20 -0.30 -1.64
N LEU A 35 -0.14 0.06 -2.92
CA LEU A 35 0.54 -0.73 -3.94
C LEU A 35 2.00 -0.29 -3.99
N VAL A 36 2.93 -1.25 -3.94
CA VAL A 36 4.37 -0.99 -3.76
C VAL A 36 5.17 -1.81 -4.76
N ARG A 37 6.42 -1.39 -5.03
CA ARG A 37 7.33 -2.20 -5.84
C ARG A 37 7.62 -3.55 -5.18
N PRO A 38 7.84 -4.62 -5.97
CA PRO A 38 8.36 -5.88 -5.46
C PRO A 38 9.59 -5.68 -4.58
N GLY A 39 9.69 -6.44 -3.49
CA GLY A 39 10.77 -6.31 -2.49
C GLY A 39 10.51 -5.28 -1.37
N THR A 40 9.49 -4.41 -1.49
CA THR A 40 9.17 -3.42 -0.44
C THR A 40 8.59 -4.09 0.83
N VAL A 41 7.80 -5.15 0.64
CA VAL A 41 7.16 -5.87 1.75
C VAL A 41 8.18 -6.73 2.48
N ARG A 42 8.53 -6.33 3.71
CA ARG A 42 9.55 -7.00 4.51
C ARG A 42 9.12 -8.40 4.95
N ARG A 43 9.99 -9.38 4.71
CA ARG A 43 9.78 -10.79 5.07
C ARG A 43 10.91 -11.31 5.97
N THR A 44 10.66 -12.40 6.69
CA THR A 44 11.69 -13.20 7.37
C THR A 44 12.51 -13.97 6.35
N THR A 45 13.62 -14.56 6.77
CA THR A 45 14.45 -15.45 5.93
C THR A 45 13.64 -16.64 5.38
N SER A 46 12.67 -17.14 6.14
CA SER A 46 11.70 -18.16 5.72
C SER A 46 10.53 -17.63 4.87
N GLY A 47 10.52 -16.35 4.52
CA GLY A 47 9.51 -15.75 3.64
C GLY A 47 8.23 -15.26 4.33
N LYS A 48 8.11 -15.37 5.67
CA LYS A 48 6.92 -14.90 6.40
C LYS A 48 6.89 -13.37 6.45
N LEU A 49 5.71 -12.78 6.31
CA LEU A 49 5.53 -11.33 6.43
C LEU A 49 5.93 -10.84 7.83
N ARG A 50 6.83 -9.86 7.90
CA ARG A 50 7.19 -9.17 9.15
C ARG A 50 6.14 -8.10 9.48
N ARG A 51 4.92 -8.54 9.81
CA ARG A 51 3.72 -7.69 10.01
C ARG A 51 3.98 -6.51 10.96
N THR A 52 4.59 -6.75 12.12
CA THR A 52 4.90 -5.68 13.09
C THR A 52 5.81 -4.61 12.51
N ALA A 53 6.86 -5.00 11.79
CA ALA A 53 7.78 -4.07 11.14
C ALA A 53 7.07 -3.28 10.02
N MET A 54 6.24 -3.95 9.22
CA MET A 54 5.46 -3.27 8.17
C MET A 54 4.44 -2.30 8.76
N ARG A 55 3.76 -2.66 9.86
CA ARG A 55 2.84 -1.77 10.58
C ARG A 55 3.56 -0.53 11.10
N GLN A 56 4.74 -0.69 11.70
CA GLN A 56 5.56 0.45 12.14
C GLN A 56 5.93 1.36 10.97
N LEU A 57 6.36 0.79 9.84
CA LEU A 57 6.67 1.57 8.64
C LEU A 57 5.46 2.34 8.12
N PHE A 58 4.31 1.69 8.02
CA PHE A 58 3.04 2.29 7.61
C PHE A 58 2.66 3.46 8.50
N LEU A 59 2.61 3.25 9.82
CA LEU A 59 2.25 4.29 10.79
C LEU A 59 3.26 5.44 10.84
N SER A 60 4.53 5.17 10.51
CA SER A 60 5.58 6.19 10.41
C SER A 60 5.68 6.84 9.03
N GLY A 61 4.78 6.57 8.08
CA GLY A 61 4.83 7.14 6.73
C GLY A 61 6.05 6.73 5.89
N ARG A 62 6.79 5.69 6.29
CA ARG A 62 8.07 5.29 5.66
C ARG A 62 7.92 4.27 4.52
N ILE A 63 6.70 3.96 4.13
CA ILE A 63 6.43 3.16 2.93
C ILE A 63 6.32 4.14 1.75
N LYS A 64 7.06 3.89 0.67
CA LYS A 64 6.95 4.64 -0.58
C LYS A 64 6.04 3.87 -1.55
N PRO A 65 4.74 4.19 -1.62
CA PRO A 65 3.82 3.51 -2.54
C PRO A 65 4.04 3.97 -3.98
N LEU A 66 3.71 3.09 -4.92
CA LEU A 66 3.41 3.45 -6.31
C LEU A 66 2.01 4.08 -6.40
N HIS A 67 1.07 3.57 -5.59
CA HIS A 67 -0.28 4.11 -5.48
C HIS A 67 -0.82 3.92 -4.05
N ALA A 68 -1.60 4.89 -3.57
CA ALA A 68 -2.20 4.89 -2.25
C ALA A 68 -3.68 5.27 -2.34
N ALA A 69 -4.56 4.31 -2.11
CA ALA A 69 -5.98 4.57 -1.87
C ALA A 69 -6.20 4.67 -0.36
N THR A 70 -6.66 5.83 0.12
CA THR A 70 -6.94 6.09 1.55
C THR A 70 -8.28 6.77 1.72
N SER A 71 -9.14 6.24 2.59
CA SER A 71 -10.47 6.82 2.88
C SER A 71 -10.51 7.65 4.18
N GLY A 72 -9.39 7.71 4.91
CA GLY A 72 -9.24 8.50 6.14
C GLY A 72 -7.84 9.07 6.34
N ARG A 73 -7.63 9.77 7.47
CA ARG A 73 -6.35 10.42 7.79
C ARG A 73 -5.34 9.40 8.33
N VAL A 74 -4.42 8.94 7.49
CA VAL A 74 -3.18 8.35 7.99
C VAL A 74 -2.31 9.51 8.47
N VAL A 75 -1.80 9.45 9.70
CA VAL A 75 -0.72 10.35 10.14
C VAL A 75 0.52 10.03 9.30
N ALA A 76 0.63 10.67 8.15
CA ALA A 76 1.83 10.67 7.35
C ALA A 76 2.89 11.48 8.09
N ALA A 77 3.72 10.80 8.88
CA ALA A 77 5.05 11.34 9.16
C ALA A 77 5.80 11.39 7.81
N GLY A 78 5.70 12.54 7.15
CA GLY A 78 6.08 12.74 5.75
C GLY A 78 5.46 13.97 5.08
N GLN A 79 4.45 14.61 5.68
CA GLN A 79 3.98 15.93 5.23
C GLN A 79 4.91 17.12 5.59
N LEU A 80 6.11 16.85 6.11
CA LEU A 80 7.20 17.82 6.23
C LEU A 80 8.25 17.47 5.20
N GLY A 81 8.19 18.11 4.04
CA GLY A 81 9.16 17.91 2.96
C GLY A 81 8.69 18.34 1.58
N LEU A 82 8.08 19.52 1.46
CA LEU A 82 8.18 20.31 0.23
C LEU A 82 8.96 21.57 0.59
N PRO A 83 9.86 22.08 -0.28
CA PRO A 83 10.30 23.46 -0.16
C PRO A 83 9.11 24.42 -0.29
#